data_AF-A0A202DCY8-F1
#
_entry.id   AF-A0A202DCY8-F1
#
_cell.length_a   1.000
_cell.length_b   1.000
_cell.length_c   1.000
_cell.angle_alpha   90.00
_cell.angle_beta   90.00
_cell.angle_gamma   90.00
#
_symmetry.space_group_name_H-M   'P 1'
#
loop_
_entity.id
_entity.type
_entity.pdbx_description
1 polymer ?
#
loop_
_entity_poly.entity_id
_entity_poly.type
_entity_poly.pdbx_seq_one_letter_code
_entity_poly.pdbx_strand_id
1 'polypeptide(L)'
;MLKTTNRRNNYKYLLLINIKVIVFALIFAIIIRLFIFSPFQINGDKVLVNRLVYILKKPVKGDIMVFKSLEKFHSNRIIGLPGEKISLNNNQTVAVPKDSYFFSGDIAMVSKDKILGKAFIIYWPPKRWRVIK
;
A
#
# COMPACT_ATOMS: atom_id res chain seq x y z
N MET A 1 -59.55 12.26 16.12
CA MET A 1 -59.03 10.88 16.00
C MET A 1 -57.50 10.92 16.05
N LEU A 2 -56.90 10.73 17.23
CA LEU A 2 -55.44 10.70 17.38
C LEU A 2 -54.97 9.25 17.27
N LYS A 3 -54.34 8.91 16.14
CA LYS A 3 -53.75 7.59 15.88
C LYS A 3 -52.54 7.43 16.79
N THR A 4 -52.69 6.66 17.86
CA THR A 4 -51.64 6.38 18.84
C THR A 4 -50.47 5.68 18.15
N THR A 5 -49.40 6.42 17.89
CA THR A 5 -48.17 5.89 17.30
C THR A 5 -47.55 4.87 18.25
N ASN A 6 -47.63 3.61 17.83
CA ASN A 6 -47.19 2.43 18.54
C ASN A 6 -45.69 2.49 18.91
N ARG A 7 -45.37 2.89 20.15
CA ARG A 7 -44.00 3.03 20.71
C ARG A 7 -43.15 1.74 20.64
N ARG A 8 -43.77 0.55 20.51
CA ARG A 8 -43.04 -0.74 20.51
C ARG A 8 -42.18 -0.99 19.26
N ASN A 9 -42.46 -0.31 18.15
CA ASN A 9 -41.70 -0.55 16.93
C ASN A 9 -40.36 0.22 16.88
N ASN A 10 -40.22 1.29 17.68
CA ASN A 10 -39.07 2.19 17.60
C ASN A 10 -37.76 1.51 18.01
N TYR A 11 -37.75 0.67 19.05
CA TYR A 11 -36.53 -0.05 19.46
C TYR A 11 -36.10 -1.10 18.45
N LYS A 12 -37.04 -1.77 17.78
CA LYS A 12 -36.73 -2.73 16.69
C LYS A 12 -36.14 -2.00 15.48
N TYR A 13 -36.70 -0.84 15.12
CA TYR A 13 -36.16 -0.01 14.04
C TYR A 13 -34.75 0.51 14.35
N LEU A 14 -34.52 0.99 15.57
CA LEU A 14 -33.21 1.43 16.04
C LEU A 14 -32.19 0.27 16.05
N LEU A 15 -32.58 -0.92 16.50
CA LEU A 15 -31.72 -2.11 16.47
C LEU A 15 -31.35 -2.52 15.04
N LEU A 16 -32.33 -2.56 14.12
CA LEU A 16 -32.09 -2.93 12.72
C LEU A 16 -31.15 -1.96 12.01
N ILE A 17 -31.26 -0.65 12.29
CA ILE A 17 -30.35 0.37 11.76
C ILE A 17 -28.92 0.14 12.27
N ASN A 18 -28.73 -0.03 13.57
CA ASN A 18 -27.40 -0.24 14.14
C ASN A 18 -26.75 -1.51 13.61
N ILE A 19 -27.51 -2.62 13.49
CA ILE A 19 -27.01 -3.87 12.90
C ILE A 19 -26.56 -3.65 11.46
N LYS A 20 -27.35 -2.96 10.63
CA LYS A 20 -26.96 -2.65 9.24
C LYS A 20 -25.67 -1.83 9.17
N VAL A 21 -25.51 -0.83 10.04
CA VAL A 21 -24.30 -0.01 10.11
C VAL A 21 -23.09 -0.86 10.50
N ILE A 22 -23.23 -1.74 11.49
CA ILE A 22 -22.15 -2.64 11.93
C ILE A 22 -21.75 -3.60 10.79
N VAL A 23 -22.72 -4.21 10.11
CA VAL A 23 -22.46 -5.10 8.98
C VAL A 23 -21.77 -4.34 7.85
N PHE A 24 -22.23 -3.14 7.53
CA PHE A 24 -21.61 -2.30 6.51
C PHE A 24 -20.16 -1.93 6.88
N ALA A 25 -19.92 -1.52 8.13
CA ALA A 25 -18.58 -1.20 8.63
C ALA A 25 -17.65 -2.42 8.58
N LEU A 26 -18.15 -3.62 8.91
CA LEU A 26 -17.38 -4.86 8.84
C LEU A 26 -16.97 -5.20 7.40
N ILE A 27 -17.92 -5.12 6.45
CA ILE A 27 -17.66 -5.33 5.03
C ILE A 27 -16.62 -4.34 4.53
N PHE A 28 -16.79 -3.06 4.87
CA PHE A 28 -15.86 -2.00 4.47
C PHE A 28 -14.46 -2.23 5.06
N ALA A 29 -14.35 -2.64 6.33
CA ALA A 29 -13.09 -2.98 6.98
C ALA A 29 -12.39 -4.18 6.30
N ILE A 30 -13.15 -5.20 5.89
CA ILE A 30 -12.63 -6.35 5.12
C ILE A 30 -12.09 -5.89 3.77
N ILE A 31 -12.84 -5.05 3.03
CA ILE A 31 -12.40 -4.51 1.75
C ILE A 31 -11.10 -3.72 1.91
N ILE A 32 -11.04 -2.82 2.90
CA ILE A 32 -9.81 -2.07 3.20
C ILE A 32 -8.64 -3.01 3.49
N ARG A 33 -8.87 -4.04 4.31
CA ARG A 33 -7.85 -5.02 4.67
C ARG A 33 -7.36 -5.82 3.47
N LEU A 34 -8.23 -6.15 2.53
CA LEU A 34 -7.87 -6.94 1.34
C LEU A 34 -7.21 -6.11 0.25
N PHE A 35 -7.67 -4.87 0.03
CA PHE A 35 -7.23 -4.06 -1.10
C PHE A 35 -6.17 -3.00 -0.78
N ILE A 36 -6.15 -2.47 0.45
CA ILE A 36 -5.28 -1.34 0.81
C ILE A 36 -4.01 -1.82 1.49
N PHE A 37 -4.15 -2.66 2.52
CA PHE A 37 -3.05 -3.03 3.40
C PHE A 37 -2.60 -4.47 3.16
N SER A 38 -1.54 -4.63 2.39
CA SER A 38 -0.93 -5.95 2.16
C SER A 38 0.33 -6.10 3.02
N PRO A 39 0.34 -7.03 4.01
CA PRO A 39 1.54 -7.34 4.76
C PRO A 39 2.46 -8.24 3.92
N PHE A 40 3.72 -7.84 3.77
CA PHE A 40 4.75 -8.64 3.12
C PHE A 40 5.89 -8.92 4.10
N GLN A 41 6.52 -10.09 3.96
CA GLN A 41 7.71 -10.45 4.73
C GLN A 41 8.94 -10.32 3.85
N ILE A 42 9.89 -9.49 4.29
CA ILE A 42 11.12 -9.17 3.56
C ILE A 42 12.27 -9.34 4.55
N ASN A 43 13.15 -10.31 4.30
CA ASN A 43 14.33 -10.58 5.14
C ASN A 43 14.04 -10.67 6.66
N GLY A 44 12.87 -11.22 7.03
CA GLY A 44 12.43 -11.37 8.42
C GLY A 44 11.66 -10.18 9.01
N ASP A 45 11.62 -9.04 8.31
CA ASP A 45 10.80 -7.89 8.68
C ASP A 45 9.41 -7.98 8.02
N LYS A 46 8.36 -7.61 8.76
CA LYS A 46 7.01 -7.49 8.20
C LYS A 46 6.73 -6.04 7.86
N VAL A 47 6.50 -5.80 6.57
CA VAL A 47 6.31 -4.49 5.98
C VAL A 47 4.88 -4.40 5.46
N LEU A 48 4.19 -3.32 5.82
CA LEU A 48 2.90 -2.98 5.27
C LEU A 48 3.10 -2.14 4.01
N VAL A 49 2.47 -2.60 2.94
CA VAL A 49 2.52 -1.98 1.61
C VAL A 49 1.13 -1.49 1.25
N ASN A 50 1.08 -0.28 0.70
CA ASN A 50 -0.14 0.32 0.20
C ASN A 50 -0.15 0.28 -1.33
N ARG A 51 -1.07 -0.53 -1.88
CA ARG A 51 -1.26 -0.66 -3.33
C ARG A 51 -2.01 0.52 -3.93
N LEU A 52 -3.00 1.07 -3.21
CA LEU A 52 -3.79 2.21 -3.70
C LEU A 52 -2.96 3.48 -3.85
N VAL A 53 -2.06 3.76 -2.90
CA VAL A 53 -1.20 4.95 -2.96
C VAL A 53 -0.32 4.94 -4.20
N TYR A 54 0.17 3.77 -4.62
CA TYR A 54 0.95 3.62 -5.85
C TYR A 54 0.16 3.98 -7.11
N ILE A 55 -1.13 3.61 -7.17
CA ILE A 55 -2.00 3.86 -8.33
C ILE A 55 -2.45 5.32 -8.36
N LEU A 56 -2.85 5.86 -7.20
CA LEU A 56 -3.42 7.21 -7.09
C LEU A 56 -2.34 8.30 -7.14
N LYS A 57 -1.17 8.06 -6.54
CA LYS A 57 -0.09 9.03 -6.45
C LYS A 57 1.12 8.51 -7.20
N LYS A 58 1.60 9.29 -8.17
CA LYS A 58 2.84 8.98 -8.89
C LYS A 58 3.99 8.85 -7.88
N PRO A 59 4.79 7.78 -7.96
CA PRO A 59 5.95 7.60 -7.13
C PRO A 59 6.97 8.71 -7.28
N VAL A 60 7.63 9.05 -6.18
CA VAL A 60 8.72 10.03 -6.17
C VAL A 60 10.04 9.37 -5.80
N LYS A 61 11.15 10.01 -6.17
CA LYS A 61 12.47 9.59 -5.72
C LYS A 61 12.51 9.54 -4.20
N GLY A 62 13.21 8.54 -3.67
CA GLY A 62 13.26 8.31 -2.23
C GLY A 62 12.14 7.42 -1.69
N ASP A 63 11.09 7.15 -2.46
CA ASP A 63 10.05 6.20 -2.06
C ASP A 63 10.59 4.78 -2.00
N ILE A 64 10.18 4.02 -0.99
CA ILE A 64 10.47 2.59 -0.88
C ILE A 64 9.32 1.83 -1.53
N MET A 65 9.63 1.03 -2.54
CA MET A 65 8.64 0.16 -3.17
C MET A 65 8.98 -1.29 -2.93
N VAL A 66 7.92 -2.09 -2.83
CA VAL A 66 8.03 -3.53 -2.76
C VAL A 66 7.67 -4.12 -4.11
N PHE A 67 8.51 -5.02 -4.59
CA PHE A 67 8.32 -5.73 -5.85
C PHE A 67 8.73 -7.20 -5.70
N LYS A 68 8.23 -8.03 -6.62
CA LYS A 68 8.56 -9.46 -6.65
C LYS A 68 9.68 -9.71 -7.68
N SER A 69 10.75 -10.38 -7.25
CA SER A 69 11.87 -10.80 -8.11
C SER A 69 12.26 -12.23 -7.79
N LEU A 70 12.35 -13.10 -8.82
CA LEU A 70 12.74 -14.52 -8.67
C LEU A 70 12.05 -15.19 -7.47
N GLU A 71 10.75 -15.00 -7.36
CA GLU A 71 9.87 -15.50 -6.30
C GLU A 71 10.03 -14.89 -4.90
N LYS A 72 11.03 -14.04 -4.66
CA LYS A 72 11.23 -13.32 -3.39
C LYS A 72 10.71 -11.88 -3.46
N PHE A 73 10.26 -11.37 -2.32
CA PHE A 73 9.87 -9.97 -2.17
C PHE A 73 11.08 -9.13 -1.78
N HIS A 74 11.31 -8.05 -2.52
CA HIS A 74 12.39 -7.11 -2.26
C HIS A 74 11.79 -5.72 -2.05
N SER A 75 12.45 -4.93 -1.18
CA SER A 75 12.09 -3.53 -0.95
C SER A 75 13.31 -2.65 -1.14
N ASN A 76 13.32 -1.86 -2.21
CA ASN A 76 14.39 -0.92 -2.50
C ASN A 76 13.83 0.50 -2.66
N ARG A 77 14.72 1.49 -2.54
CA ARG A 77 14.40 2.91 -2.69
C ARG A 77 14.54 3.32 -4.16
N ILE A 78 13.59 4.10 -4.67
CA ILE A 78 13.65 4.66 -6.02
C ILE A 78 14.73 5.73 -6.09
N ILE A 79 15.66 5.60 -7.04
CA ILE A 79 16.67 6.61 -7.36
C ILE A 79 16.29 7.37 -8.64
N GLY A 80 15.80 6.65 -9.65
CA GLY A 80 15.48 7.21 -10.96
C GLY A 80 14.03 6.95 -11.35
N LEU A 81 13.37 7.99 -11.87
CA LEU A 81 12.00 7.89 -12.37
C LEU A 81 11.98 7.42 -13.84
N PRO A 82 10.85 6.91 -14.34
CA PRO A 82 10.76 6.40 -15.69
C PRO A 82 10.94 7.53 -16.71
N GLY A 83 11.82 7.34 -17.68
CA GLY A 83 12.19 8.35 -18.68
C GLY A 83 13.30 9.32 -18.24
N GLU A 84 13.83 9.16 -17.03
CA GLU A 84 14.90 10.00 -16.50
C GLU A 84 16.29 9.48 -16.89
N LYS A 85 17.27 10.39 -17.02
CA LYS A 85 18.68 10.03 -17.16
C LYS A 85 19.37 10.25 -15.83
N ILE A 86 19.95 9.20 -15.27
CA ILE A 86 20.71 9.25 -14.02
C ILE A 86 22.21 9.28 -14.32
N SER A 87 22.92 10.24 -13.72
CA SER A 87 24.38 10.32 -13.79
C SER A 87 24.98 9.53 -12.64
N LEU A 88 25.72 8.48 -12.96
CA LEU A 88 26.52 7.75 -11.99
C LEU A 88 27.87 8.45 -11.80
N ASN A 89 28.45 8.30 -10.61
CA ASN A 89 29.70 8.96 -10.20
C ASN A 89 30.91 8.64 -11.12
N ASN A 90 30.78 7.61 -11.97
CA ASN A 90 31.84 7.14 -12.88
C ASN A 90 31.72 7.74 -14.29
N ASN A 91 31.15 8.93 -14.44
CA ASN A 91 30.87 9.58 -15.74
C ASN A 91 29.93 8.78 -16.69
N GLN A 92 29.25 7.76 -16.17
CA GLN A 92 28.29 6.97 -16.93
C GLN A 92 26.88 7.51 -16.71
N THR A 93 26.14 7.72 -17.79
CA THR A 93 24.72 8.08 -17.70
C THR A 93 23.87 6.88 -18.09
N VAL A 94 22.93 6.51 -17.22
CA VAL A 94 21.97 5.44 -17.49
C VAL A 94 20.62 6.07 -17.75
N ALA A 95 20.04 5.76 -18.90
CA ALA A 95 18.67 6.18 -19.24
C ALA A 95 17.68 5.15 -18.70
N VAL A 96 16.70 5.61 -17.91
CA VAL A 96 15.64 4.77 -17.38
C VAL A 96 14.50 4.72 -18.41
N PRO A 97 14.11 3.54 -18.91
CA PRO A 97 12.93 3.36 -19.75
C PRO A 97 11.67 3.91 -19.10
N LYS A 98 10.69 4.31 -19.90
CA LYS A 98 9.42 4.86 -19.40
C LYS A 98 8.56 3.84 -18.64
N ASP A 99 8.85 2.55 -18.78
CA ASP A 99 8.08 1.46 -18.18
C ASP A 99 8.73 0.84 -16.95
N SER A 100 9.92 1.29 -16.58
CA SER A 100 10.65 0.79 -15.40
C SER A 100 11.10 1.93 -14.49
N TYR A 101 11.32 1.60 -13.23
CA TYR A 101 11.94 2.47 -12.24
C TYR A 101 13.35 1.97 -11.94
N PHE A 102 14.24 2.91 -11.63
CA PHE A 102 15.60 2.59 -11.21
C PHE A 102 15.70 2.59 -9.69
N PHE A 103 16.15 1.49 -9.11
CA PHE A 103 16.20 1.26 -7.67
C PHE A 103 17.63 1.24 -7.14
N SER A 104 17.75 1.57 -5.85
CA SER A 104 19.00 1.43 -5.10
C SER A 104 19.23 -0.02 -4.69
N GLY A 105 20.41 -0.57 -4.99
CA GLY A 105 20.84 -1.91 -4.56
C GLY A 105 21.15 -2.84 -5.72
N ASP A 106 21.14 -4.14 -5.45
CA ASP A 106 21.56 -5.18 -6.41
C ASP A 106 20.67 -5.27 -7.65
N ILE A 107 19.42 -4.82 -7.53
CA ILE A 107 18.45 -4.81 -8.60
C ILE A 107 18.33 -3.37 -9.11
N ALA A 108 18.98 -3.10 -10.23
CA ALA A 108 19.07 -1.77 -10.81
C ALA A 108 17.73 -1.30 -11.41
N MET A 109 16.99 -2.17 -12.12
CA MET A 109 15.80 -1.78 -12.88
C MET A 109 14.64 -2.76 -12.68
N VAL A 110 13.45 -2.23 -12.40
CA VAL A 110 12.24 -3.03 -12.20
C VAL A 110 11.07 -2.40 -12.96
N SER A 111 10.37 -3.23 -13.72
CA SER A 111 9.20 -2.82 -14.51
C SER A 111 7.97 -2.56 -13.63
N LYS A 112 7.13 -1.62 -14.06
CA LYS A 112 5.91 -1.16 -13.35
C LYS A 112 4.95 -2.26 -12.95
N ASP A 113 4.87 -3.33 -13.74
CA ASP A 113 4.02 -4.51 -13.55
C ASP A 113 4.46 -5.39 -12.38
N LYS A 114 5.76 -5.40 -12.05
CA LYS A 114 6.30 -6.20 -10.94
C LYS A 114 6.18 -5.50 -9.59
N ILE A 115 5.81 -4.23 -9.58
CA ILE A 115 5.68 -3.41 -8.37
C ILE A 115 4.35 -3.71 -7.68
N LEU A 116 4.43 -4.09 -6.41
CA LEU A 116 3.26 -4.47 -5.60
C LEU A 116 2.63 -3.26 -4.90
N GLY A 117 3.44 -2.25 -4.59
CA GLY A 117 2.99 -0.98 -4.02
C GLY A 117 4.10 -0.24 -3.25
N LYS A 118 3.69 0.82 -2.54
CA LYS A 118 4.57 1.65 -1.73
C LYS A 118 4.63 1.14 -0.29
N ALA A 119 5.82 0.86 0.23
CA ALA A 119 6.01 0.54 1.64
C ALA A 119 5.85 1.80 2.48
N PHE A 120 5.09 1.71 3.58
CA PHE A 120 4.86 2.86 4.46
C PHE A 120 5.16 2.56 5.92
N ILE A 121 5.06 1.31 6.38
CA ILE A 121 5.35 0.92 7.77
C ILE A 121 6.07 -0.41 7.81
N ILE A 122 7.12 -0.51 8.62
CA ILE A 122 7.67 -1.78 9.09
C ILE A 122 7.13 -1.99 10.49
N TYR A 123 6.26 -2.98 10.72
CA TYR A 123 5.58 -3.14 12.02
C TYR A 123 6.16 -4.27 12.87
N TRP A 124 6.96 -5.16 12.28
CA TRP A 124 7.58 -6.27 12.97
C TRP A 124 9.00 -6.50 12.45
N PRO A 125 9.99 -6.79 13.31
CA PRO A 125 9.89 -6.97 14.76
C PRO A 125 9.72 -5.64 15.54
N PRO A 126 9.19 -5.66 16.78
CA PRO A 126 8.80 -4.44 17.50
C PRO A 126 9.96 -3.46 17.73
N LYS A 127 11.18 -3.98 17.90
CA LYS A 127 12.41 -3.18 18.03
C LYS A 127 12.75 -2.35 16.79
N ARG A 128 12.20 -2.73 15.62
CA ARG A 128 12.44 -2.09 14.32
C ARG A 128 11.19 -1.40 13.76
N TRP A 129 10.19 -1.13 14.61
CA TRP A 129 9.00 -0.43 14.15
C TRP A 129 9.38 0.98 13.68
N ARG A 130 9.13 1.26 12.40
CA ARG A 130 9.35 2.57 11.81
C ARG A 130 8.35 2.86 10.70
N VAL A 131 7.89 4.11 10.65
CA VAL A 131 7.15 4.67 9.51
C VAL A 131 8.16 5.11 8.46
N ILE A 132 7.97 4.67 7.23
CA ILE A 132 8.77 5.06 6.07
C ILE A 132 8.14 6.35 5.52
N LYS A 133 8.87 7.46 5.64
CA LYS A 133 8.48 8.77 5.08
C LYS A 133 9.17 9.01 3.74
#